data_AF-A0A7X2PL22-F1
#
_entry.id   AF-A0A7X2PL22-F1
#
_cell.length_a   1.000
_cell.length_b   1.000
_cell.length_c   1.000
_cell.angle_alpha   90.00
_cell.angle_beta   90.00
_cell.angle_gamma   90.00
#
_symmetry.space_group_name_H-M   'P 1'
#
loop_
_entity.id
_entity.type
_entity.pdbx_description
1 polymer ?
#
loop_
_entity_poly.entity_id
_entity_poly.type
_entity_poly.pdbx_seq_one_letter_code
_entity_poly.pdbx_strand_id
1 'polypeptide(L)'
;LKELRAELEQLRKNASVFEGKFRKAEQRAAPKGEANAVLMRAERALAPDAGLPGRPWFTHLLYAPGMYTGYAAKTLPGIREAVEAGKWDVAEEQARRAASALRGLNAAVKAATRALDPGRR
;
A
#
# COMPACT_ATOMS: atom_id res chain seq x y z
N LEU A 1 5.68 7.14 -13.30
CA LEU A 1 6.46 6.04 -12.64
C LEU A 1 7.47 6.51 -11.57
N LYS A 2 8.12 7.69 -11.71
CA LYS A 2 9.09 8.20 -10.70
C LYS A 2 8.50 8.26 -9.28
N GLU A 3 7.29 8.78 -9.15
CA GLU A 3 6.58 8.88 -7.86
C GLU A 3 6.32 7.52 -7.23
N LEU A 4 5.82 6.55 -8.01
CA LEU A 4 5.57 5.19 -7.54
C LEU A 4 6.84 4.55 -6.95
N ARG A 5 7.98 4.67 -7.65
CA ARG A 5 9.28 4.18 -7.15
C ARG A 5 9.69 4.89 -5.86
N ALA A 6 9.50 6.21 -5.78
CA ALA A 6 9.82 6.97 -4.59
C ALA A 6 8.99 6.51 -3.37
N GLU A 7 7.68 6.25 -3.56
CA GLU A 7 6.81 5.77 -2.48
C GLU A 7 7.17 4.34 -2.03
N LEU A 8 7.62 3.47 -2.95
CA LEU A 8 8.13 2.13 -2.62
C LEU A 8 9.41 2.20 -1.77
N GLU A 9 10.38 3.03 -2.17
CA GLU A 9 11.60 3.25 -1.39
C GLU A 9 11.29 3.81 0.00
N GLN A 10 10.33 4.74 0.07
CA GLN A 10 9.89 5.29 1.35
C GLN A 10 9.20 4.24 2.22
N LEU A 11 8.41 3.33 1.64
CA LEU A 11 7.77 2.24 2.35
C LEU A 11 8.78 1.27 2.92
N ARG A 12 9.78 0.87 2.13
CA ARG A 12 10.89 0.04 2.61
C ARG A 12 11.59 0.67 3.82
N LYS A 13 11.90 1.97 3.76
CA LYS A 13 12.50 2.71 4.87
C LYS A 13 11.60 2.73 6.10
N ASN A 14 10.32 3.07 5.93
CA ASN A 14 9.36 3.14 7.04
C ASN A 14 9.15 1.76 7.70
N ALA A 15 9.07 0.69 6.90
CA ALA A 15 8.93 -0.68 7.38
C ALA A 15 10.13 -1.12 8.22
N SER A 16 11.36 -0.85 7.75
CA SER A 16 12.57 -1.16 8.51
C SER A 16 12.62 -0.43 9.87
N VAL A 17 12.22 0.85 9.90
CA VAL A 17 12.11 1.60 11.16
C VAL A 17 11.04 1.00 12.07
N PHE A 18 9.88 0.66 11.53
CA PHE A 18 8.79 0.02 12.27
C PHE A 18 9.26 -1.31 12.88
N GLU A 19 9.87 -2.20 12.11
CA GLU A 19 10.39 -3.50 12.57
C GLU A 19 11.37 -3.34 13.73
N GLY A 20 12.28 -2.38 13.62
CA GLY A 20 13.23 -2.07 14.69
C GLY A 20 12.56 -1.63 15.98
N LYS A 21 11.52 -0.78 15.90
CA LYS A 21 10.74 -0.36 17.07
C LYS A 21 9.87 -1.49 17.61
N PHE A 22 9.24 -2.26 16.74
CA PHE A 22 8.39 -3.38 17.09
C PHE A 22 9.17 -4.43 17.87
N ARG A 23 10.36 -4.81 17.40
CA ARG A 23 11.25 -5.73 18.11
C ARG A 23 11.62 -5.23 19.52
N LYS A 24 11.87 -3.93 19.69
CA LYS A 24 12.14 -3.33 21.01
C LYS A 24 10.90 -3.35 21.91
N ALA A 25 9.72 -3.08 21.34
CA ALA A 25 8.45 -3.15 22.06
C ALA A 25 8.16 -4.59 22.52
N GLU A 26 8.44 -5.59 21.68
CA GLU A 26 8.35 -7.02 22.02
C GLU A 26 9.28 -7.39 23.18
N GLN A 27 10.57 -7.04 23.08
CA GLN A 27 11.57 -7.34 24.12
C GLN A 27 11.21 -6.72 25.49
N ARG A 28 10.52 -5.58 25.49
CA ARG A 28 10.09 -4.87 26.69
C ARG A 28 8.69 -5.24 27.17
N ALA A 29 8.02 -6.20 26.51
CA ALA A 29 6.61 -6.50 26.72
C ALA A 29 5.70 -5.25 26.69
N ALA A 30 6.06 -4.25 25.87
CA ALA A 30 5.32 -3.00 25.78
C ALA A 30 3.94 -3.22 25.12
N PRO A 31 2.92 -2.42 25.49
CA PRO A 31 1.63 -2.42 24.81
C PRO A 31 1.76 -2.10 23.32
N LYS A 32 1.08 -2.88 22.47
CA LYS A 32 1.09 -2.71 21.00
C LYS A 32 -0.30 -2.52 20.41
N GLY A 33 -1.33 -2.44 21.24
CA GLY A 33 -2.73 -2.44 20.80
C GLY A 33 -3.05 -1.35 19.77
N GLU A 34 -2.56 -0.13 20.00
CA GLU A 34 -2.76 0.99 19.07
C GLU A 34 -2.01 0.77 17.74
N ALA A 35 -0.76 0.30 17.79
CA ALA A 35 0.01 -0.03 16.58
C ALA A 35 -0.66 -1.13 15.76
N ASN A 36 -1.15 -2.19 16.42
CA ASN A 36 -1.89 -3.28 15.78
C ASN A 36 -3.19 -2.77 15.13
N ALA A 37 -3.95 -1.92 15.82
CA ALA A 37 -5.18 -1.34 15.30
C ALA A 37 -4.95 -0.45 14.07
N VAL A 38 -3.82 0.26 14.00
CA VAL A 38 -3.41 1.02 12.82
C VAL A 38 -3.06 0.08 11.66
N LEU A 39 -2.20 -0.91 11.91
CA LEU A 39 -1.76 -1.86 10.87
C LEU A 39 -2.92 -2.66 10.28
N MET A 40 -3.87 -3.10 11.12
CA MET A 40 -5.06 -3.82 10.67
C MET A 40 -5.88 -3.04 9.62
N ARG A 41 -5.84 -1.71 9.67
CA ARG A 41 -6.56 -0.85 8.71
C ARG A 41 -5.69 -0.36 7.55
N ALA A 42 -4.38 -0.60 7.61
CA ALA A 42 -3.43 -0.08 6.62
C ALA A 42 -3.69 -0.59 5.21
N GLU A 43 -4.09 -1.86 5.07
CA GLU A 43 -4.41 -2.47 3.77
C GLU A 43 -5.54 -1.74 3.03
N ARG A 44 -6.46 -1.09 3.76
CA ARG A 44 -7.57 -0.34 3.16
C ARG A 44 -7.09 0.84 2.31
N ALA A 45 -5.89 1.36 2.56
CA ALA A 45 -5.28 2.39 1.72
C ALA A 45 -5.01 1.90 0.28
N LEU A 46 -4.90 0.58 0.08
CA LEU A 46 -4.63 -0.05 -1.22
C LEU A 46 -5.91 -0.41 -1.99
N ALA A 47 -7.09 -0.20 -1.41
CA ALA A 47 -8.38 -0.58 -1.96
C ALA A 47 -9.35 0.62 -2.03
N PRO A 48 -9.06 1.66 -2.83
CA PRO A 48 -9.94 2.82 -2.96
C PRO A 48 -11.27 2.47 -3.65
N ASP A 49 -12.34 3.17 -3.25
CA ASP A 49 -13.72 2.89 -3.67
C ASP A 49 -13.96 2.93 -5.19
N ALA A 50 -13.19 3.75 -5.92
CA ALA A 50 -13.35 3.91 -7.37
C ALA A 50 -13.04 2.63 -8.19
N GLY A 51 -12.27 1.70 -7.62
CA GLY A 51 -11.92 0.43 -8.28
C GLY A 51 -11.12 0.53 -9.58
N LEU A 52 -10.96 -0.60 -10.26
CA LEU A 52 -10.19 -0.70 -11.50
C LEU A 52 -11.00 -0.25 -12.72
N PRO A 53 -10.34 0.32 -13.76
CA PRO A 53 -11.02 0.69 -15.01
C PRO A 53 -11.81 -0.48 -15.61
N GLY A 54 -13.08 -0.22 -15.94
CA GLY A 54 -13.98 -1.22 -16.53
C GLY A 54 -14.49 -2.30 -15.57
N ARG A 55 -14.03 -2.32 -14.30
CA ARG A 55 -14.42 -3.31 -13.29
C ARG A 55 -14.35 -2.72 -11.86
N PRO A 56 -15.26 -1.80 -11.52
CA PRO A 56 -15.19 -1.03 -10.28
C PRO A 56 -15.31 -1.87 -9.00
N TRP A 57 -15.83 -3.09 -9.07
CA TRP A 57 -15.91 -4.02 -7.94
C TRP A 57 -14.56 -4.63 -7.53
N PHE A 58 -13.52 -4.54 -8.37
CA PHE A 58 -12.15 -4.87 -7.99
C PHE A 58 -11.44 -3.60 -7.53
N THR A 59 -11.32 -3.43 -6.22
CA THR A 59 -10.78 -2.20 -5.61
C THR A 59 -9.29 -2.25 -5.34
N HIS A 60 -8.73 -3.44 -5.13
CA HIS A 60 -7.34 -3.59 -4.72
C HIS A 60 -6.36 -3.26 -5.86
N LEU A 61 -5.50 -2.26 -5.66
CA LEU A 61 -4.62 -1.72 -6.71
C LEU A 61 -3.34 -2.53 -6.93
N LEU A 62 -2.92 -3.36 -5.97
CA LEU A 62 -1.70 -4.15 -6.12
C LEU A 62 -1.94 -5.54 -6.73
N TYR A 63 -3.13 -6.10 -6.51
CA TYR A 63 -3.48 -7.42 -7.01
C TYR A 63 -4.98 -7.48 -7.32
N ALA A 64 -5.33 -8.10 -8.44
CA ALA A 64 -6.70 -8.47 -8.78
C ALA A 64 -6.67 -9.65 -9.75
N PRO A 65 -7.76 -10.44 -9.89
CA PRO A 65 -7.88 -11.41 -10.96
C PRO A 65 -7.59 -10.74 -12.31
N GLY A 66 -6.72 -11.31 -13.16
CA GLY A 66 -6.40 -10.64 -14.42
C GLY A 66 -7.57 -10.66 -15.40
N MET A 67 -7.77 -9.57 -16.14
CA MET A 67 -8.92 -9.40 -17.04
C MET A 67 -8.99 -10.49 -18.14
N TYR A 68 -7.83 -11.00 -18.58
CA TYR A 68 -7.72 -11.98 -19.67
C TYR A 68 -6.84 -13.20 -19.33
N THR A 69 -6.44 -13.37 -18.07
CA THR A 69 -5.51 -14.46 -17.65
C THR A 69 -6.20 -15.59 -16.88
N GLY A 70 -7.54 -15.66 -16.93
CA GLY A 70 -8.29 -16.63 -16.12
C GLY A 70 -8.10 -16.41 -14.62
N TYR A 71 -7.78 -17.48 -13.86
CA TYR A 71 -7.63 -17.46 -12.40
C TYR A 71 -6.34 -16.80 -11.86
N ALA A 72 -5.37 -16.46 -12.72
CA ALA A 72 -4.13 -15.87 -12.26
C ALA A 72 -4.33 -14.41 -11.81
N ALA A 73 -3.91 -14.10 -10.58
CA ALA A 73 -3.85 -12.72 -10.11
C ALA A 73 -2.79 -11.94 -10.90
N LYS A 74 -3.15 -10.76 -11.41
CA LYS A 74 -2.19 -9.81 -11.97
C LYS A 74 -1.72 -8.85 -10.89
N THR A 75 -0.41 -8.61 -10.85
CA THR A 75 0.17 -7.52 -10.05
C THR A 75 0.00 -6.19 -10.78
N LEU A 76 -0.29 -5.14 -10.03
CA LEU A 76 -0.56 -3.78 -10.54
C LEU A 76 -1.51 -3.78 -11.75
N PRO A 77 -2.70 -4.42 -11.64
CA PRO A 77 -3.55 -4.74 -12.78
C PRO A 77 -3.92 -3.52 -13.62
N GLY A 78 -4.28 -2.39 -12.99
CA GLY A 78 -4.63 -1.16 -13.72
C GLY A 78 -3.50 -0.61 -14.59
N ILE A 79 -2.24 -0.72 -14.14
CA ILE A 79 -1.07 -0.26 -14.90
C ILE A 79 -0.75 -1.26 -16.00
N ARG A 80 -0.63 -2.54 -15.64
CA ARG A 80 -0.19 -3.59 -16.56
C ARG A 80 -1.17 -3.80 -17.71
N GLU A 81 -2.46 -3.85 -17.42
CA GLU A 81 -3.50 -4.06 -18.45
C GLU A 81 -3.62 -2.86 -19.38
N ALA A 82 -3.42 -1.64 -18.88
CA ALA A 82 -3.40 -0.45 -19.71
C ALA A 82 -2.21 -0.43 -20.68
N VAL A 83 -1.02 -0.82 -20.21
CA VAL A 83 0.17 -0.98 -21.07
C VAL A 83 -0.04 -2.08 -22.11
N GLU A 84 -0.55 -3.24 -21.71
CA GLU A 84 -0.87 -4.36 -22.62
C GLU A 84 -1.87 -3.93 -23.72
N ALA A 85 -2.80 -3.01 -23.40
CA ALA A 85 -3.78 -2.47 -24.34
C ALA A 85 -3.31 -1.22 -25.12
N GLY A 86 -2.06 -0.76 -24.93
CA GLY A 86 -1.54 0.45 -25.57
C GLY A 86 -2.16 1.77 -25.08
N LYS A 87 -2.84 1.76 -23.93
CA LYS A 87 -3.52 2.92 -23.32
C LYS A 87 -2.60 3.63 -22.33
N TRP A 88 -1.65 4.41 -22.85
CA TRP A 88 -0.58 5.03 -22.05
C TRP A 88 -1.07 6.07 -21.05
N ASP A 89 -2.10 6.83 -21.41
CA ASP A 89 -2.80 7.79 -20.56
C ASP A 89 -3.42 7.11 -19.32
N VAL A 90 -4.12 6.00 -19.54
CA VAL A 90 -4.71 5.17 -18.48
C VAL A 90 -3.60 4.57 -17.61
N ALA A 91 -2.52 4.08 -18.21
CA ALA A 91 -1.40 3.51 -17.45
C ALA A 91 -0.77 4.55 -16.51
N GLU A 92 -0.63 5.80 -16.98
CA GLU A 92 -0.08 6.88 -16.17
C GLU A 92 -1.02 7.28 -15.02
N GLU A 93 -2.32 7.37 -15.28
CA GLU A 93 -3.33 7.63 -14.26
C GLU A 93 -3.33 6.54 -13.18
N GLN A 94 -3.33 5.27 -13.58
CA GLN A 94 -3.28 4.15 -12.65
C GLN A 94 -1.97 4.13 -11.84
N ALA A 95 -0.85 4.56 -12.43
CA ALA A 95 0.40 4.72 -11.70
C ALA A 95 0.33 5.83 -10.63
N ARG A 96 -0.34 6.95 -10.91
CA ARG A 96 -0.58 8.02 -9.92
C ARG A 96 -1.49 7.52 -8.79
N ARG A 97 -2.55 6.78 -9.11
CA ARG A 97 -3.44 6.16 -8.12
C ARG A 97 -2.70 5.18 -7.22
N ALA A 98 -1.86 4.32 -7.79
CA ALA A 98 -1.03 3.39 -7.01
C ALA A 98 -0.03 4.14 -6.12
N ALA A 99 0.60 5.21 -6.60
CA ALA A 99 1.48 6.04 -5.78
C ALA A 99 0.73 6.69 -4.61
N SER A 100 -0.49 7.21 -4.83
CA SER A 100 -1.34 7.76 -3.77
C SER A 100 -1.72 6.72 -2.72
N ALA A 101 -2.05 5.49 -3.14
CA ALA A 101 -2.35 4.39 -2.24
C ALA A 101 -1.14 4.00 -1.38
N LEU A 102 0.05 3.90 -1.99
CA LEU A 102 1.30 3.66 -1.26
C LEU A 102 1.64 4.79 -0.28
N ARG A 103 1.32 6.04 -0.61
CA ARG A 103 1.45 7.16 0.33
C ARG A 103 0.55 6.99 1.56
N GLY A 104 -0.68 6.53 1.36
CA GLY A 104 -1.59 6.18 2.45
C GLY A 104 -1.04 5.06 3.34
N LEU A 105 -0.51 4.00 2.72
CA LEU A 105 0.15 2.91 3.44
C LEU A 105 1.39 3.39 4.21
N ASN A 106 2.22 4.24 3.60
CA ASN A 106 3.35 4.91 4.23
C ASN A 106 2.93 5.69 5.48
N ALA A 107 1.83 6.43 5.40
CA ALA A 107 1.28 7.17 6.53
C ALA A 107 0.82 6.24 7.67
N ALA A 108 0.17 5.12 7.34
CA ALA A 108 -0.25 4.12 8.32
C ALA A 108 0.95 3.47 9.05
N VAL A 109 2.00 3.07 8.31
CA VAL A 109 3.22 2.50 8.92
C VAL A 109 3.91 3.52 9.84
N LYS A 110 3.98 4.79 9.43
CA LYS A 110 4.51 5.88 10.29
C LYS A 110 3.66 6.07 11.55
N ALA A 111 2.33 6.02 11.44
CA ALA A 111 1.44 6.12 12.58
C ALA A 111 1.62 4.95 13.55
N ALA A 112 1.70 3.71 13.04
CA ALA A 112 1.97 2.53 13.86
C ALA A 112 3.34 2.63 14.57
N THR A 113 4.36 3.15 13.87
CA THR A 113 5.70 3.40 14.44
C THR A 113 5.68 4.41 15.59
N ARG A 114 4.82 5.44 15.52
CA ARG A 114 4.63 6.41 16.62
C ARG A 114 3.87 5.80 17.80
N ALA A 115 2.87 4.95 17.53
CA ALA A 115 2.10 4.27 18.56
C ALA A 115 2.93 3.30 19.42
N LEU A 116 4.04 2.78 18.89
CA LEU A 116 4.99 1.95 19.65
C LEU A 116 5.89 2.73 20.63
N ASP A 117 5.87 4.06 20.58
CA ASP A 117 6.72 4.94 21.40
C ASP A 117 6.02 6.28 21.70
N PRO A 118 4.95 6.26 22.52
CA PRO A 118 4.11 7.43 22.75
C PRO A 118 4.78 8.52 23.62
N GLY A 119 5.89 8.21 24.29
CA GLY A 119 6.57 9.09 25.27
C GLY A 119 7.49 10.16 24.70
N ARG A 120 7.51 10.37 23.37
CA ARG A 120 8.42 11.32 22.69
C ARG A 120 7.68 12.45 21.96
N ARG A 121 6.56 12.90 22.52
CA ARG A 121 5.82 14.09 22.06
C ARG A 121 6.40 15.36 22.65
#